data_AF-A0A0J1DMB1-F1
#
_entry.id   AF-A0A0J1DMB1-F1
#
_cell.length_a   1.000
_cell.length_b   1.000
_cell.length_c   1.000
_cell.angle_alpha   90.00
_cell.angle_beta   90.00
_cell.angle_gamma   90.00
#
_symmetry.space_group_name_H-M   'P 1'
#
loop_
_entity.id
_entity.type
_entity.pdbx_description
1 polymer ?
#
loop_
_entity_poly.entity_id
_entity_poly.type
_entity_poly.pdbx_seq_one_letter_code
_entity_poly.pdbx_strand_id
1 'polypeptide(L)'
;MVRWFLVALYAFSVLSFTTAHSSGAGYMGRLLREWFPHLTGGQIQALVYWTRKAGHVLAYGVLTLLIIYASKATPRLKKGALLWGAAGAFVVAVADEYLQIGLEHRSGSLQDVVIDCAGIALALLAVGVVRSRKRSPNGRDKDAQNQSG
;
A
#
# COMPACT_ATOMS: atom_id res chain seq x y z
N MET A 1 14.40 -16.42 2.86
CA MET A 1 15.07 -15.77 1.72
C MET A 1 14.07 -15.36 0.63
N VAL A 2 13.46 -16.29 -0.12
CA VAL A 2 12.57 -15.98 -1.28
C VAL A 2 11.48 -14.95 -1.01
N ARG A 3 10.80 -15.00 0.15
CA ARG A 3 9.72 -14.06 0.50
C ARG A 3 10.20 -12.61 0.63
N TRP A 4 11.41 -12.39 1.16
CA TRP A 4 12.00 -11.06 1.28
C TRP A 4 12.51 -10.55 -0.06
N PHE A 5 12.95 -11.45 -0.94
CA PHE A 5 13.27 -11.09 -2.32
C PHE A 5 12.05 -10.59 -3.08
N LEU A 6 10.88 -11.23 -2.91
CA LEU A 6 9.62 -10.76 -3.51
C LEU A 6 9.22 -9.37 -3.00
N VAL A 7 9.38 -9.11 -1.70
CA VAL A 7 9.14 -7.77 -1.11
C VAL A 7 10.06 -6.73 -1.76
N ALA A 8 11.37 -7.02 -1.84
CA ALA A 8 12.35 -6.10 -2.42
C ALA A 8 12.08 -5.85 -3.91
N LEU A 9 11.80 -6.91 -4.67
CA LEU A 9 11.45 -6.81 -6.09
C LEU A 9 10.19 -5.98 -6.31
N TYR A 10 9.15 -6.20 -5.50
CA TYR A 10 7.92 -5.44 -5.58
C TYR A 10 8.13 -3.97 -5.21
N ALA A 11 8.84 -3.68 -4.11
CA ALA A 11 9.19 -2.31 -3.72
C ALA A 11 9.97 -1.59 -4.83
N PHE A 12 10.97 -2.26 -5.41
CA PHE A 12 11.73 -1.72 -6.53
C PHE A 12 10.84 -1.45 -7.76
N SER A 13 9.88 -2.33 -8.06
CA SER A 13 8.94 -2.14 -9.16
C SER A 13 8.04 -0.93 -8.94
N VAL A 14 7.56 -0.70 -7.71
CA VAL A 14 6.73 0.46 -7.36
C VAL A 14 7.55 1.74 -7.52
N LEU A 15 8.74 1.81 -6.94
CA LEU A 15 9.62 2.98 -7.05
C LEU A 15 10.00 3.29 -8.51
N SER A 16 10.32 2.25 -9.30
CA SER A 16 10.66 2.41 -10.73
C SER A 16 9.46 2.88 -11.54
N PHE A 17 8.26 2.38 -11.23
CA PHE A 17 7.03 2.80 -11.91
C PHE A 17 6.67 4.25 -11.57
N THR A 18 6.85 4.66 -10.32
CA THR A 18 6.57 6.04 -9.89
C THR A 18 7.54 7.04 -10.51
N THR A 19 8.82 6.69 -10.59
CA THR A 19 9.89 7.56 -11.13
C THR A 19 9.94 7.58 -12.67
N ALA A 20 9.28 6.63 -13.34
CA ALA A 20 9.25 6.58 -14.78
C ALA A 20 8.47 7.77 -15.38
N HIS A 21 9.13 8.51 -16.28
CA HIS A 21 8.57 9.65 -17.01
C HIS A 21 7.28 9.29 -17.81
N SER A 22 7.18 8.03 -18.23
CA SER A 22 6.04 7.43 -18.94
C SER A 22 4.77 7.33 -18.09
N SER A 23 4.92 7.36 -16.78
CA SER A 23 3.83 7.34 -15.80
C SER A 23 3.24 8.72 -15.58
N GLY A 24 3.76 9.78 -16.21
CA GLY A 24 3.30 11.15 -16.03
C GLY A 24 1.83 11.34 -16.41
N ALA A 25 1.12 12.24 -15.71
CA ALA A 25 -0.29 12.56 -15.93
C ALA A 25 -0.64 12.86 -17.41
N GLY A 26 0.34 13.25 -18.23
CA GLY A 26 0.20 13.45 -19.67
C GLY A 26 0.00 12.18 -20.51
N TYR A 27 0.48 11.00 -20.08
CA TYR A 27 0.22 9.74 -20.80
C TYR A 27 -1.20 9.22 -20.49
N MET A 28 -1.55 9.09 -19.20
CA MET A 28 -2.92 8.73 -18.80
C MET A 28 -3.95 9.74 -19.32
N GLY A 29 -3.64 11.04 -19.31
CA GLY A 29 -4.52 12.08 -19.85
C GLY A 29 -4.63 12.09 -21.39
N ARG A 30 -3.72 11.45 -22.11
CA ARG A 30 -3.85 11.19 -23.56
C ARG A 30 -4.73 9.97 -23.81
N LEU A 31 -4.47 8.87 -23.08
CA LEU A 31 -5.25 7.64 -23.18
C LEU A 31 -6.74 7.86 -22.81
N LEU A 32 -7.01 8.60 -21.73
CA LEU A 32 -8.38 8.95 -21.34
C LEU A 32 -9.05 9.91 -22.34
N ARG A 33 -8.30 10.78 -23.02
CA ARG A 33 -8.85 11.65 -24.07
C ARG A 33 -9.27 10.86 -25.31
N GLU A 34 -8.52 9.81 -25.65
CA GLU A 34 -8.88 8.92 -26.75
C GLU A 34 -10.12 8.07 -26.42
N TRP A 35 -10.23 7.58 -25.19
CA TRP A 35 -11.36 6.74 -24.75
C TRP A 35 -12.62 7.54 -24.39
N PHE A 36 -12.46 8.77 -23.89
CA PHE A 36 -13.56 9.64 -23.46
C PHE A 36 -13.40 11.05 -24.01
N PRO A 37 -13.60 11.25 -25.33
CA PRO A 37 -13.48 12.56 -25.96
C PRO A 37 -14.54 13.57 -25.50
N HIS A 38 -15.58 13.10 -24.81
CA HIS A 38 -16.70 13.91 -24.31
C HIS A 38 -16.41 14.64 -22.98
N LEU A 39 -15.32 14.30 -22.29
CA LEU A 39 -14.97 14.87 -21.00
C LEU A 39 -14.13 16.16 -21.17
N THR A 40 -14.44 17.16 -20.36
CA THR A 40 -13.66 18.41 -20.34
C THR A 40 -12.24 18.14 -19.82
N GLY A 41 -11.26 18.94 -20.26
CA GLY A 41 -9.86 18.78 -19.85
C GLY A 41 -9.66 18.76 -18.32
N GLY A 42 -10.47 19.54 -17.58
CA GLY A 42 -10.46 19.53 -16.11
C GLY A 42 -10.95 18.21 -15.50
N GLN A 43 -12.00 17.59 -16.05
CA GLN A 43 -12.50 16.29 -15.60
C GLN A 43 -11.49 15.16 -15.86
N ILE A 44 -10.82 15.19 -17.01
CA ILE A 44 -9.78 14.21 -17.35
C ILE A 44 -8.59 14.33 -16.39
N GLN A 45 -8.16 15.55 -16.07
CA GLN A 45 -7.11 15.72 -15.07
C GLN A 45 -7.52 15.25 -13.68
N ALA A 46 -8.76 15.53 -13.25
CA ALA A 46 -9.28 15.02 -11.99
C ALA A 46 -9.31 13.48 -11.96
N LEU A 47 -9.79 12.83 -13.03
CA LEU A 47 -9.79 11.38 -13.15
C LEU A 47 -8.37 10.81 -13.07
N VAL A 48 -7.43 11.35 -13.84
CA VAL A 48 -6.03 10.91 -13.82
C VAL A 48 -5.44 11.06 -12.41
N TYR A 49 -5.72 12.18 -11.73
CA TYR A 49 -5.28 12.42 -10.36
C TYR A 49 -5.85 11.40 -9.38
N TRP A 50 -7.16 11.15 -9.39
CA TRP A 50 -7.80 10.18 -8.51
C TRP A 50 -7.39 8.74 -8.81
N THR A 51 -7.26 8.37 -10.08
CA THR A 51 -6.79 7.04 -10.49
C THR A 51 -5.36 6.80 -10.03
N ARG A 52 -4.47 7.78 -10.16
CA ARG A 52 -3.11 7.68 -9.63
C ARG A 52 -3.11 7.48 -8.13
N LYS A 53 -3.87 8.31 -7.40
CA LYS A 53 -4.00 8.19 -5.93
C LYS A 53 -4.52 6.82 -5.51
N ALA A 54 -5.54 6.31 -6.18
CA ALA A 54 -6.04 4.96 -5.92
C ALA A 54 -4.98 3.87 -6.21
N GLY A 55 -4.21 4.03 -7.29
CA GLY A 55 -3.09 3.16 -7.62
C GLY A 55 -2.01 3.13 -6.54
N HIS A 56 -1.59 4.30 -6.04
CA HIS A 56 -0.63 4.41 -4.94
C HIS A 56 -1.14 3.75 -3.66
N VAL A 57 -2.38 4.06 -3.24
CA VAL A 57 -3.04 3.41 -2.08
C VAL A 57 -3.01 1.88 -2.19
N LEU A 58 -3.34 1.35 -3.37
CA LEU A 58 -3.33 -0.09 -3.63
C LEU A 58 -1.90 -0.65 -3.62
N ALA A 59 -0.94 0.03 -4.25
CA ALA A 59 0.44 -0.41 -4.34
C ALA A 59 1.07 -0.54 -2.95
N TYR A 60 0.92 0.48 -2.10
CA TYR A 60 1.44 0.47 -0.73
C TYR A 60 0.65 -0.46 0.20
N GLY A 61 -0.66 -0.64 -0.04
CA GLY A 61 -1.45 -1.65 0.65
C GLY A 61 -0.92 -3.07 0.37
N VAL A 62 -0.66 -3.40 -0.89
CA VAL A 62 -0.08 -4.70 -1.30
C VAL A 62 1.35 -4.87 -0.74
N LEU A 63 2.18 -3.82 -0.78
CA LEU A 63 3.51 -3.84 -0.17
C LEU A 63 3.44 -4.15 1.33
N THR A 64 2.53 -3.49 2.05
CA THR A 64 2.30 -3.74 3.49
C THR A 64 1.94 -5.20 3.74
N LEU A 65 1.02 -5.77 2.95
CA LEU A 65 0.63 -7.18 3.07
C LEU A 65 1.79 -8.14 2.79
N LEU A 66 2.62 -7.86 1.77
CA LEU A 66 3.81 -8.63 1.43
C LEU A 66 4.83 -8.61 2.58
N ILE A 67 5.07 -7.45 3.20
CA ILE A 67 5.97 -7.33 4.36
C ILE A 67 5.41 -8.10 5.56
N ILE A 68 4.10 -8.00 5.84
CA ILE A 68 3.44 -8.78 6.90
C ILE A 68 3.59 -10.27 6.63
N TYR A 69 3.42 -10.71 5.39
CA TYR A 69 3.56 -12.12 4.98
C TYR A 69 4.99 -12.62 5.17
N ALA A 70 6.00 -11.86 4.72
CA ALA A 70 7.41 -12.18 4.92
C ALA A 70 7.81 -12.18 6.41
N SER A 71 7.28 -11.23 7.18
CA SER A 71 7.52 -11.09 8.62
C SER A 71 6.91 -12.24 9.42
N LYS A 72 5.70 -12.71 9.07
CA LYS A 72 5.07 -13.88 9.70
C LYS A 72 5.84 -15.17 9.47
N ALA A 73 6.51 -15.30 8.32
CA ALA A 73 7.37 -16.43 8.00
C ALA A 73 8.74 -16.39 8.71
N THR A 74 9.07 -15.28 9.37
CA THR A 74 10.35 -15.09 10.07
C THR A 74 10.10 -15.20 11.59
N PRO A 75 10.63 -16.22 12.29
CA PRO A 75 10.32 -16.49 13.70
C PRO A 75 10.51 -15.29 14.63
N ARG A 76 11.58 -14.50 14.41
CA ARG A 76 11.90 -13.30 15.20
C ARG A 76 10.94 -12.13 14.98
N LEU A 77 10.35 -12.01 13.80
CA LEU A 77 9.50 -10.88 13.40
C LEU A 77 8.00 -11.18 13.51
N LYS A 78 7.65 -12.45 13.73
CA LYS A 78 6.26 -12.95 13.76
C LYS A 78 5.36 -12.22 14.77
N LYS A 79 5.89 -11.90 15.96
CA LYS A 79 5.13 -11.18 17.02
C LYS A 79 4.84 -9.71 16.64
N GLY A 80 5.73 -9.08 15.88
CA GLY A 80 5.63 -7.70 15.43
C GLY A 80 5.24 -7.53 13.96
N ALA A 81 4.78 -8.57 13.27
CA ALA A 81 4.64 -8.55 11.81
C ALA A 81 3.75 -7.42 11.27
N LEU A 82 2.75 -6.97 12.04
CA LEU A 82 1.92 -5.81 11.68
C LEU A 82 2.68 -4.49 11.79
N LEU A 83 3.43 -4.31 12.88
CA LEU A 83 4.30 -3.14 13.10
C LEU A 83 5.39 -3.08 12.02
N TRP A 84 6.06 -4.20 11.74
CA TRP A 84 7.06 -4.28 10.68
C TRP A 84 6.48 -4.04 9.28
N GLY A 85 5.26 -4.52 9.04
CA GLY A 85 4.50 -4.22 7.83
C GLY A 85 4.28 -2.73 7.63
N ALA A 86 3.75 -2.06 8.65
CA ALA A 86 3.45 -0.64 8.62
C ALA A 86 4.73 0.21 8.52
N ALA A 87 5.72 -0.06 9.37
CA ALA A 87 6.98 0.69 9.39
C ALA A 87 7.75 0.51 8.07
N GLY A 88 7.82 -0.72 7.55
CA GLY A 88 8.51 -0.99 6.30
C GLY A 88 7.84 -0.31 5.10
N ALA A 89 6.51 -0.39 5.00
CA ALA A 89 5.77 0.29 3.93
C ALA A 89 5.89 1.82 4.03
N PHE A 90 5.84 2.36 5.25
CA PHE A 90 6.02 3.81 5.49
C PHE A 90 7.39 4.30 5.05
N VAL A 91 8.46 3.56 5.34
CA VAL A 91 9.83 3.92 4.88
C VAL A 91 9.91 3.95 3.36
N VAL A 92 9.27 2.99 2.67
CA VAL A 92 9.25 2.98 1.20
C VAL A 92 8.46 4.16 0.65
N ALA A 93 7.31 4.51 1.25
CA ALA A 93 6.52 5.67 0.83
C ALA A 93 7.31 6.99 0.99
N VAL A 94 8.02 7.16 2.10
CA VAL A 94 8.90 8.33 2.31
C VAL A 94 10.03 8.36 1.28
N ALA A 95 10.63 7.21 0.97
CA ALA A 95 11.68 7.13 -0.04
C ALA A 95 11.16 7.46 -1.45
N ASP A 96 9.95 7.02 -1.79
CA ASP A 96 9.28 7.33 -3.07
C ASP A 96 9.05 8.83 -3.23
N GLU A 97 8.52 9.50 -2.21
CA GLU A 97 8.34 10.96 -2.21
C GLU A 97 9.69 11.68 -2.34
N TYR A 98 10.73 11.23 -1.62
CA TYR A 98 12.07 11.82 -1.72
C TYR A 98 12.65 11.71 -3.13
N LEU A 99 12.44 10.56 -3.79
CA LEU A 99 12.85 10.34 -5.18
C LEU A 99 12.01 11.17 -6.16
N GLN A 100 10.70 11.34 -5.92
CA GLN A 100 9.83 12.19 -6.73
C GLN A 100 10.21 13.67 -6.63
N ILE A 101 10.49 14.19 -5.43
CA ILE A 101 10.92 15.59 -5.21
C ILE A 101 12.20 15.88 -6.00
N GLY A 102 13.16 14.96 -5.99
CA GLY A 102 14.42 15.10 -6.71
C GLY A 102 14.25 15.19 -8.24
N LEU A 103 13.19 14.58 -8.79
CA LEU A 103 12.93 14.53 -10.23
C LEU A 103 12.00 15.65 -10.72
N GLU A 104 11.00 16.04 -9.94
CA GLU A 104 9.96 16.97 -10.41
C GLU A 104 10.23 18.46 -10.09
N HIS A 105 11.31 18.82 -9.37
CA HIS A 105 11.59 20.22 -8.98
C HIS A 105 10.35 20.92 -8.37
N ARG A 106 9.50 20.17 -7.67
CA ARG A 106 8.29 20.64 -7.00
C ARG A 106 8.47 20.57 -5.49
N SER A 107 7.83 21.51 -4.79
CA SER A 107 7.67 21.43 -3.33
C SER A 107 6.90 20.16 -3.00
N GLY A 108 7.56 19.18 -2.37
CA GLY A 108 6.96 17.91 -1.97
C GLY A 108 5.63 18.13 -1.27
N SER A 109 4.60 17.38 -1.69
CA SER A 109 3.26 17.53 -1.16
C SER A 109 3.10 16.52 -0.04
N LEU A 110 3.08 16.99 1.20
CA LEU A 110 2.70 16.18 2.38
C LEU A 110 1.39 15.38 2.16
N GLN A 111 0.57 15.82 1.21
CA GLN A 111 -0.67 15.17 0.82
C GLN A 111 -0.47 13.77 0.22
N ASP A 112 0.65 13.49 -0.46
CA ASP A 112 0.88 12.19 -1.10
C ASP A 112 1.34 11.13 -0.08
N VAL A 113 2.18 11.51 0.88
CA VAL A 113 2.54 10.65 2.04
C VAL A 113 1.31 10.25 2.86
N VAL A 114 0.36 11.18 3.06
CA VAL A 114 -0.89 10.90 3.80
C VAL A 114 -1.75 9.88 3.06
N ILE A 115 -1.74 9.89 1.73
CA ILE A 115 -2.52 8.97 0.90
C ILE A 115 -1.91 7.58 0.93
N ASP A 116 -0.58 7.48 0.88
CA ASP A 116 0.11 6.19 1.04
C ASP A 116 -0.15 5.60 2.43
N CYS A 117 -0.24 6.44 3.46
CA CYS A 117 -0.66 6.03 4.80
C CYS A 117 -2.09 5.47 4.82
N ALA A 118 -3.01 5.95 3.97
CA ALA A 118 -4.34 5.38 3.84
C ALA A 118 -4.30 3.94 3.27
N GLY A 119 -3.39 3.65 2.34
CA GLY A 119 -3.12 2.30 1.83
C GLY A 119 -2.62 1.35 2.92
N ILE A 120 -1.68 1.83 3.74
CA ILE A 120 -1.17 1.08 4.90
C ILE A 120 -2.30 0.80 5.91
N ALA A 121 -3.11 1.81 6.23
CA ALA A 121 -4.24 1.68 7.15
C ALA A 121 -5.27 0.66 6.64
N LEU A 122 -5.64 0.72 5.35
CA LEU A 122 -6.55 -0.25 4.73
C LEU A 122 -6.01 -1.68 4.80
N ALA A 123 -4.71 -1.89 4.53
CA ALA A 123 -4.09 -3.20 4.64
C ALA A 123 -4.10 -3.74 6.08
N LEU A 124 -3.83 -2.89 7.06
CA LEU A 124 -3.90 -3.26 8.48
C LEU A 124 -5.33 -3.62 8.90
N LEU A 125 -6.32 -2.84 8.50
CA LEU A 125 -7.73 -3.11 8.75
C LEU A 125 -8.16 -4.45 8.13
N ALA A 126 -7.79 -4.71 6.87
CA ALA A 126 -8.09 -5.98 6.21
C ALA A 126 -7.50 -7.17 6.98
N VAL A 127 -6.25 -7.09 7.44
CA VAL A 127 -5.63 -8.15 8.25
C VAL A 127 -6.31 -8.27 9.62
N GLY A 128 -6.72 -7.17 10.23
CA GLY A 128 -7.50 -7.13 11.47
C GLY A 128 -8.84 -7.85 11.33
N VAL A 129 -9.62 -7.52 10.30
CA VAL A 129 -10.92 -8.16 10.01
C VAL A 129 -10.76 -9.66 9.77
N VAL A 130 -9.77 -10.08 8.96
CA VAL A 130 -9.51 -11.51 8.71
C VAL A 130 -9.12 -12.24 10.00
N ARG A 131 -8.35 -11.61 10.88
CA ARG A 131 -8.00 -12.17 12.21
C ARG A 131 -9.20 -12.27 13.14
N SER A 132 -10.06 -11.24 13.18
CA SER A 132 -11.27 -11.22 14.01
C SER A 132 -12.29 -12.25 13.52
N ARG A 133 -12.42 -12.45 12.20
CA ARG A 133 -13.25 -13.51 11.62
C ARG A 133 -12.74 -14.91 11.95
N LYS A 134 -11.41 -15.13 11.98
CA LYS A 134 -10.82 -16.39 12.48
C LYS A 134 -10.91 -16.58 13.99
N ARG A 135 -11.25 -15.54 14.76
CA ARG A 135 -11.43 -15.58 16.22
C ARG A 135 -12.89 -15.78 16.67
N SER A 136 -13.83 -15.98 15.76
CA SER A 136 -15.23 -16.29 16.08
C SER A 136 -15.47 -17.82 16.08
N PRO A 137 -16.29 -18.41 16.96
CA PRO A 137 -16.49 -18.25 18.40
C PRO A 137 -16.08 -19.52 19.19
N ASN A 138 -15.36 -20.47 18.60
CA ASN A 138 -15.08 -21.79 19.22
C ASN A 138 -14.01 -21.80 20.35
N GLY A 139 -13.59 -20.62 20.80
CA GLY A 139 -12.57 -20.47 21.85
C GLY A 139 -13.12 -20.04 23.21
N ARG A 140 -14.34 -19.48 23.27
CA ARG A 140 -14.93 -19.04 24.54
C ARG A 140 -15.43 -20.22 25.39
N ASP A 141 -15.84 -21.32 24.76
CA ASP A 141 -16.36 -22.47 25.48
C ASP A 141 -15.26 -23.28 26.18
N LYS A 142 -14.03 -23.27 25.65
CA LYS A 142 -12.90 -23.99 26.23
C LYS A 142 -12.37 -23.34 27.51
N ASP A 143 -12.46 -22.02 27.61
CA ASP A 143 -12.02 -21.29 28.80
C ASP A 143 -13.06 -21.39 29.94
N ALA A 144 -14.36 -21.51 29.62
CA ALA A 144 -15.42 -21.75 30.60
C ALA A 144 -15.38 -23.18 31.16
N GLN A 145 -15.00 -24.16 30.34
CA GLN A 145 -14.94 -25.57 30.74
C GLN A 145 -13.67 -25.93 31.55
N ASN A 146 -12.60 -25.13 31.44
CA ASN A 146 -11.35 -25.34 32.19
C ASN A 146 -11.32 -24.57 33.54
N GLN A 147 -12.33 -23.76 33.83
CA GLN A 147 -12.51 -23.04 35.10
C GLN A 147 -13.54 -23.70 36.02
N SER A 148 -14.19 -24.78 35.57
CA SER A 148 -15.22 -25.52 36.31
C SER A 148 -14.82 -26.96 36.66
N GLY A 149 -13.54 -27.32 36.45
CA GLY A 149 -12.95 -28.62 36.79
C GLY A 149 -11.92 -28.52 37.90
#